data_AF-A0A7S0FWQ4-F1
#
_entry.id   AF-A0A7S0FWQ4-F1
#
_cell.length_a   1.000
_cell.length_b   1.000
_cell.length_c   1.000
_cell.angle_alpha   90.00
_cell.angle_beta   90.00
_cell.angle_gamma   90.00
#
_symmetry.space_group_name_H-M   'P 1'
#
loop_
_entity.id
_entity.type
_entity.pdbx_description
1 polymer ?
#
loop_
_entity_poly.entity_id
_entity_poly.type
_entity_poly.pdbx_seq_one_letter_code
_entity_poly.pdbx_strand_id
1 'polypeptide(L)'
;VHILGKDDALRFDNIAQLHCLEGTAQSPTCELWRQCLVKSGAVHNLLMLLHASVLDLPDNFTAEKEVEDEDVGEVEAVLAAHKLAVAAMEGVQEALPLGVAEVELAQAEAEDHCIVPKFMDAEAWFCLCFDEMARACRSIEPRVESFNMEHCLAANGCADPFGRICPSWKSEKGRCLKLKAYTRELVLHQKASLLQRANRSSRGADAGVVSLDSTVGSKAHQCDHV
;
A
#
# COMPACT_ATOMS: atom_id res chain seq x y z
N VAL A 1 -14.31 -18.33 -25.92
CA VAL A 1 -14.49 -18.78 -24.52
C VAL A 1 -14.82 -17.53 -23.72
N HIS A 2 -16.10 -17.26 -23.55
CA HIS A 2 -16.65 -16.15 -22.77
C HIS A 2 -17.16 -16.76 -21.46
N ILE A 3 -16.26 -16.94 -20.49
CA ILE A 3 -16.62 -17.24 -19.09
C ILE A 3 -16.26 -16.00 -18.28
N LEU A 4 -16.80 -14.85 -18.70
CA LEU A 4 -16.86 -13.61 -17.91
C LEU A 4 -18.34 -13.27 -17.72
N GLY A 5 -19.14 -14.31 -17.49
CA GLY A 5 -20.58 -14.27 -17.62
C GLY A 5 -21.25 -14.41 -16.28
N LYS A 6 -21.48 -13.28 -15.62
CA LYS A 6 -22.37 -13.03 -14.46
C LYS A 6 -21.83 -13.17 -13.03
N ASP A 7 -20.68 -13.80 -12.79
CA ASP A 7 -20.14 -13.93 -11.42
C ASP A 7 -18.86 -13.11 -11.17
N ASP A 8 -18.65 -12.03 -11.92
CA ASP A 8 -17.60 -11.04 -11.67
C ASP A 8 -17.70 -10.43 -10.26
N ALA A 9 -18.88 -10.52 -9.62
CA ALA A 9 -19.11 -10.04 -8.26
C ALA A 9 -18.11 -10.60 -7.24
N LEU A 10 -17.67 -11.86 -7.38
CA LEU A 10 -16.68 -12.42 -6.45
C LEU A 10 -15.33 -11.72 -6.61
N ARG A 11 -14.90 -11.42 -7.85
CA ARG A 11 -13.58 -10.81 -8.10
C ARG A 11 -13.47 -9.36 -7.63
N PHE A 12 -14.58 -8.64 -7.58
CA PHE A 12 -14.63 -7.23 -7.19
C PHE A 12 -15.18 -7.01 -5.76
N ASP A 13 -15.27 -8.05 -4.94
CA ASP A 13 -15.69 -7.93 -3.54
C ASP A 13 -14.76 -8.73 -2.65
N ASN A 14 -13.83 -8.04 -1.99
CA ASN A 14 -12.86 -8.70 -1.13
C ASN A 14 -13.46 -9.30 0.13
N ILE A 15 -14.63 -8.83 0.57
CA ILE A 15 -15.35 -9.48 1.67
C ILE A 15 -15.92 -10.82 1.17
N ALA A 16 -16.52 -10.84 -0.03
CA ALA A 16 -17.02 -12.08 -0.63
C ALA A 16 -15.87 -13.08 -0.89
N GLN A 17 -14.73 -12.60 -1.38
CA GLN A 17 -13.52 -13.43 -1.54
C GLN A 17 -13.03 -14.01 -0.23
N LEU A 18 -12.96 -13.18 0.82
CA LEU A 18 -12.52 -13.62 2.14
C LEU A 18 -13.47 -14.70 2.69
N HIS A 19 -14.78 -14.45 2.67
CA HIS A 19 -15.78 -15.44 3.07
C HIS A 19 -15.72 -16.74 2.26
N CYS A 20 -15.41 -16.63 0.96
CA CYS A 20 -15.20 -17.81 0.12
C CYS A 20 -13.97 -18.62 0.60
N LEU A 21 -12.83 -17.98 0.83
CA LEU A 21 -11.61 -18.64 1.32
C LEU A 21 -11.78 -19.24 2.72
N GLU A 22 -12.48 -18.54 3.62
CA GLU A 22 -12.80 -18.99 4.97
C GLU A 22 -13.86 -20.11 4.99
N GLY A 23 -14.54 -20.34 3.87
CA GLY A 23 -15.57 -21.37 3.73
C GLY A 23 -16.93 -20.99 4.30
N THR A 24 -17.14 -19.72 4.64
CA THR A 24 -18.45 -19.21 5.11
C THR A 24 -19.41 -18.93 3.96
N ALA A 25 -18.89 -18.68 2.74
CA ALA A 25 -19.68 -18.59 1.52
C ALA A 25 -19.51 -19.85 0.66
N GLN A 26 -20.62 -20.39 0.16
CA GLN A 26 -20.64 -21.55 -0.73
C GLN A 26 -21.36 -21.18 -2.02
N SER A 27 -20.60 -21.12 -3.11
CA SER A 27 -21.12 -20.98 -4.47
C SER A 27 -20.28 -21.82 -5.43
N PRO A 28 -20.82 -22.27 -6.57
CA PRO A 28 -20.03 -22.98 -7.58
C PRO A 28 -18.81 -22.17 -8.04
N THR A 29 -18.96 -20.85 -8.18
CA THR A 29 -17.89 -19.93 -8.57
C THR A 29 -16.81 -19.83 -7.51
N CYS A 30 -17.19 -19.73 -6.23
CA CYS A 30 -16.26 -19.74 -5.11
C CYS A 30 -15.42 -21.03 -5.09
N GLU A 31 -16.06 -22.20 -5.27
CA GLU A 31 -15.38 -23.49 -5.28
C GLU A 31 -14.36 -23.60 -6.42
N LEU A 32 -14.75 -23.20 -7.64
CA LEU A 32 -13.85 -23.17 -8.80
C LEU A 32 -12.66 -22.24 -8.59
N TRP A 33 -12.91 -21.04 -8.05
CA TRP A 33 -11.89 -20.05 -7.76
C TRP A 33 -10.90 -20.56 -6.70
N ARG A 34 -11.39 -21.13 -5.59
CA ARG A 34 -10.55 -21.77 -4.57
C ARG A 34 -9.67 -22.88 -5.15
N GLN A 35 -10.24 -23.75 -5.99
CA GLN A 35 -9.48 -24.80 -6.66
C GLN A 35 -8.37 -24.23 -7.54
N CYS A 36 -8.60 -23.09 -8.21
CA CYS A 36 -7.55 -22.40 -8.98
C CYS A 36 -6.43 -21.89 -8.07
N LEU A 37 -6.79 -21.22 -6.97
CA LEU A 37 -5.82 -20.69 -6.01
C LEU A 37 -4.98 -21.80 -5.35
N VAL A 38 -5.60 -22.94 -5.03
CA VAL A 38 -4.87 -24.11 -4.48
C VAL A 38 -3.86 -24.63 -5.51
N LYS A 39 -4.25 -24.73 -6.79
CA LYS A 39 -3.37 -25.18 -7.87
C LYS A 39 -2.20 -24.21 -8.12
N SER A 40 -2.42 -22.90 -8.00
CA SER A 40 -1.37 -21.89 -8.17
C SER A 40 -0.49 -21.71 -6.92
N GLY A 41 -0.93 -22.20 -5.76
CA GLY A 41 -0.27 -21.95 -4.48
C GLY A 41 -0.49 -20.52 -3.94
N ALA A 42 -1.40 -19.74 -4.54
CA ALA A 42 -1.63 -18.34 -4.20
C ALA A 42 -2.57 -18.13 -3.00
N VAL A 43 -3.22 -19.19 -2.48
CA VAL A 43 -4.22 -19.10 -1.40
C VAL A 43 -3.72 -18.28 -0.22
N HIS A 44 -2.52 -18.58 0.27
CA HIS A 44 -1.98 -17.91 1.45
C HIS A 44 -1.73 -16.42 1.20
N ASN A 45 -1.08 -16.08 0.08
CA ASN A 45 -0.75 -14.70 -0.27
C ASN A 45 -2.00 -13.85 -0.44
N LEU A 46 -3.01 -14.39 -1.14
CA LEU A 46 -4.27 -13.70 -1.34
C LEU A 46 -5.03 -13.53 -0.02
N LEU A 47 -5.08 -14.56 0.82
CA LEU A 47 -5.72 -14.48 2.14
C LEU A 47 -5.10 -13.37 3.01
N MET A 48 -3.77 -13.24 2.99
CA MET A 48 -3.06 -12.16 3.69
C MET A 48 -3.45 -10.77 3.17
N LEU A 49 -3.56 -10.60 1.85
CA LEU A 49 -4.00 -9.34 1.25
C LEU A 49 -5.46 -9.03 1.57
N LEU A 50 -6.34 -10.05 1.55
CA LEU A 50 -7.76 -9.92 1.86
C LEU A 50 -8.01 -9.57 3.33
N HIS A 51 -7.21 -10.09 4.26
CA HIS A 51 -7.28 -9.65 5.65
C HIS A 51 -6.80 -8.20 5.80
N ALA A 52 -5.70 -7.80 5.17
CA ALA A 52 -5.19 -6.43 5.22
C ALA A 52 -6.18 -5.40 4.64
N SER A 53 -6.83 -5.79 3.55
CA SER A 53 -7.92 -5.14 2.81
C SER A 53 -9.13 -4.76 3.67
N VAL A 54 -9.61 -5.70 4.48
CA VAL A 54 -10.83 -5.57 5.30
C VAL A 54 -10.54 -5.35 6.79
N LEU A 55 -9.25 -5.21 7.14
CA LEU A 55 -8.76 -5.10 8.51
C LEU A 55 -9.58 -4.08 9.31
N ASP A 56 -10.22 -4.50 10.40
CA ASP A 56 -10.88 -3.58 11.32
C ASP A 56 -9.99 -3.41 12.54
N LEU A 57 -9.33 -2.25 12.66
CA LEU A 57 -8.44 -1.97 13.77
C LEU A 57 -9.27 -1.52 14.97
N PRO A 58 -9.15 -2.18 16.15
CA PRO A 58 -9.92 -1.77 17.32
C PRO A 58 -9.53 -0.36 17.76
N ASP A 59 -10.40 0.33 18.49
CA ASP A 59 -10.19 1.74 18.86
C ASP A 59 -9.03 1.96 19.82
N ASN A 60 -8.62 0.93 20.54
CA ASN A 60 -7.46 0.94 21.42
C ASN A 60 -6.15 0.52 20.72
N PHE A 61 -6.16 0.28 19.40
CA PHE A 61 -4.95 -0.09 18.69
C PHE A 61 -4.08 1.14 18.42
N THR A 62 -2.91 1.18 19.05
CA THR A 62 -1.82 2.10 18.73
C THR A 62 -0.56 1.28 18.48
N ALA A 63 -0.06 1.31 17.24
CA ALA A 63 1.21 0.66 16.90
C ALA A 63 2.45 1.45 17.36
N GLU A 64 2.25 2.64 17.91
CA GLU A 64 3.32 3.42 18.50
C GLU A 64 3.67 2.80 19.85
N LYS A 65 4.94 2.37 19.98
CA LYS A 65 5.56 2.30 21.29
C LYS A 65 5.36 3.66 21.94
N GLU A 66 4.82 3.70 23.15
CA GLU A 66 4.87 4.92 23.96
C GLU A 66 6.34 5.31 24.03
N VAL A 67 6.75 6.23 23.17
CA VAL A 67 8.05 6.87 23.28
C VAL A 67 7.86 7.76 24.48
N GLU A 68 8.18 7.24 25.66
CA GLU A 68 8.40 8.05 26.85
C GLU A 68 9.27 9.22 26.39
N ASP A 69 8.78 10.44 26.60
CA ASP A 69 9.29 11.70 26.04
C ASP A 69 10.81 11.89 26.24
N GLU A 70 11.63 11.23 25.44
CA GLU A 70 13.05 11.51 25.33
C GLU A 70 13.23 12.70 24.38
N ASP A 71 13.28 13.87 25.00
CA ASP A 71 13.86 15.13 24.52
C ASP A 71 13.24 15.73 23.24
N VAL A 72 11.97 16.13 23.34
CA VAL A 72 11.22 16.89 22.32
C VAL A 72 11.88 18.26 21.97
N GLY A 73 12.87 18.70 22.74
CA GLY A 73 13.55 19.99 22.56
C GLY A 73 14.29 20.11 21.23
N GLU A 74 14.81 19.01 20.67
CA GLU A 74 15.55 19.06 19.40
C GLU A 74 14.59 19.15 18.18
N VAL A 75 13.41 18.55 18.27
CA VAL A 75 12.41 18.55 17.18
C VAL A 75 11.78 19.93 17.01
N GLU A 76 11.52 20.65 18.10
CA GLU A 76 11.01 22.03 18.03
C GLU A 76 12.00 22.98 17.34
N ALA A 77 13.31 22.84 17.60
CA ALA A 77 14.33 23.65 16.96
C ALA A 77 14.40 23.43 15.45
N VAL A 78 14.30 22.17 15.00
CA VAL A 78 14.27 21.82 13.57
C VAL A 78 12.98 22.32 12.90
N LEU A 79 11.83 22.22 13.58
CA LEU A 79 10.56 22.74 13.07
C LEU A 79 10.56 24.27 12.98
N ALA A 80 11.14 24.96 13.96
CA ALA A 80 11.31 26.42 13.92
C ALA A 80 12.22 26.86 12.76
N ALA A 81 13.34 26.16 12.53
CA ALA A 81 14.23 26.41 11.40
C ALA A 81 13.54 26.16 10.06
N HIS A 82 12.72 25.11 9.94
CA HIS A 82 11.95 24.84 8.73
C HIS A 82 10.90 25.93 8.44
N LYS A 83 10.17 26.40 9.47
CA LYS A 83 9.22 27.51 9.33
C LYS A 83 9.89 28.79 8.83
N LEU A 84 11.09 29.11 9.33
CA LEU A 84 11.86 30.26 8.85
C LEU A 84 12.30 30.10 7.37
N ALA A 85 12.69 28.89 6.97
CA ALA A 85 13.05 28.61 5.58
C ALA A 85 11.85 28.68 4.62
N VAL A 86 10.67 28.20 5.04
CA VAL A 86 9.43 28.29 4.26
C VAL A 86 8.98 29.74 4.13
N ALA A 87 8.96 30.50 5.23
CA ALA A 87 8.61 31.92 5.22
C ALA A 87 9.54 32.77 4.33
N ALA A 88 10.82 32.40 4.23
CA ALA A 88 11.75 33.05 3.32
C ALA A 88 11.46 32.77 1.83
N MET A 89 10.78 31.66 1.51
CA MET A 89 10.38 31.30 0.15
C MET A 89 9.02 31.88 -0.26
N GLU A 90 8.16 32.24 0.70
CA GLU A 90 6.81 32.79 0.44
C GLU A 90 6.80 34.28 0.02
N GLY A 91 7.97 34.92 -0.10
CA GLY A 91 8.10 36.33 -0.51
C GLY A 91 7.78 36.66 -1.98
N VAL A 92 7.28 35.71 -2.79
CA VAL A 92 7.00 35.91 -4.22
C VAL A 92 5.69 35.24 -4.65
N GLN A 93 4.55 35.64 -4.07
CA GLN A 93 3.27 35.42 -4.77
C GLN A 93 2.21 36.44 -4.37
N GLU A 94 2.25 37.58 -5.06
CA GLU A 94 1.16 38.55 -5.09
C GLU A 94 -0.07 37.90 -5.77
N ALA A 95 -1.22 38.03 -5.10
CA ALA A 95 -2.39 37.19 -5.27
C ALA A 95 -3.15 37.41 -6.60
N LEU A 96 -3.39 36.33 -7.32
CA LEU A 96 -4.49 36.22 -8.29
C LEU A 96 -5.64 35.44 -7.63
N PRO A 97 -6.85 36.01 -7.54
CA PRO A 97 -8.01 35.31 -6.98
C PRO A 97 -8.57 34.38 -8.05
N LEU A 98 -8.00 33.18 -8.17
CA LEU A 98 -8.61 32.08 -8.93
C LEU A 98 -9.58 31.32 -8.03
N GLY A 99 -10.75 31.02 -8.60
CA GLY A 99 -11.98 30.76 -7.87
C GLY A 99 -12.02 29.42 -7.14
N VAL A 100 -12.57 29.48 -5.94
CA VAL A 100 -12.88 28.36 -5.04
C VAL A 100 -13.76 27.25 -5.66
N ALA A 101 -14.35 27.48 -6.84
CA ALA A 101 -15.22 26.52 -7.52
C ALA A 101 -14.47 25.44 -8.34
N GLU A 102 -13.21 25.67 -8.75
CA GLU A 102 -12.45 24.67 -9.51
C GLU A 102 -11.88 23.55 -8.62
N VAL A 103 -11.74 23.79 -7.32
CA VAL A 103 -11.15 22.82 -6.38
C VAL A 103 -12.11 21.67 -6.04
N GLU A 104 -13.42 21.95 -5.92
CA GLU A 104 -14.42 20.89 -5.65
C GLU A 104 -14.59 19.93 -6.83
N LEU A 105 -14.53 20.42 -8.08
CA LEU A 105 -14.68 19.55 -9.26
C LEU A 105 -13.47 18.63 -9.44
N ALA A 106 -12.25 19.13 -9.16
CA ALA A 106 -11.04 18.33 -9.20
C ALA A 106 -10.99 17.24 -8.10
N GLN A 107 -11.60 17.48 -6.93
CA GLN A 107 -11.73 16.45 -5.89
C GLN A 107 -12.71 15.35 -6.28
N ALA A 108 -13.81 15.68 -6.95
CA ALA A 108 -14.78 14.69 -7.43
C ALA A 108 -14.20 13.76 -8.52
N GLU A 109 -13.45 14.30 -9.50
CA GLU A 109 -12.82 13.47 -10.53
C GLU A 109 -11.64 12.61 -10.02
N ALA A 110 -11.00 13.05 -8.93
CA ALA A 110 -9.95 12.29 -8.26
C ALA A 110 -10.51 11.08 -7.49
N GLU A 111 -11.77 11.13 -7.04
CA GLU A 111 -12.44 9.98 -6.41
C GLU A 111 -12.78 8.88 -7.44
N ASP A 112 -13.02 9.22 -8.71
CA ASP A 112 -13.39 8.24 -9.75
C ASP A 112 -12.24 7.27 -10.12
N HIS A 113 -11.00 7.55 -9.73
CA HIS A 113 -9.81 6.76 -10.10
C HIS A 113 -9.07 6.16 -8.91
N CYS A 114 -9.65 6.29 -7.71
CA CYS A 114 -9.06 5.75 -6.51
C CYS A 114 -9.52 4.31 -6.24
N ILE A 115 -8.69 3.57 -5.50
CA ILE A 115 -8.92 2.18 -5.14
C ILE A 115 -9.60 2.14 -3.79
N VAL A 116 -10.73 1.45 -3.69
CA VAL A 116 -11.35 1.12 -2.40
C VAL A 116 -11.01 -0.33 -2.07
N PRO A 117 -10.09 -0.60 -1.13
CA PRO A 117 -9.66 -1.94 -0.78
C PRO A 117 -10.79 -2.93 -0.48
N LYS A 118 -11.92 -2.45 0.01
CA LYS A 118 -13.05 -3.33 0.31
C LYS A 118 -13.70 -3.95 -0.94
N PHE A 119 -13.64 -3.28 -2.09
CA PHE A 119 -14.46 -3.57 -3.28
C PHE A 119 -13.64 -3.68 -4.57
N MET A 120 -12.35 -3.93 -4.47
CA MET A 120 -11.49 -4.04 -5.65
C MET A 120 -10.58 -5.24 -5.50
N ASP A 121 -10.20 -5.86 -6.61
CA ASP A 121 -9.28 -7.00 -6.64
C ASP A 121 -7.96 -6.66 -5.92
N ALA A 122 -7.65 -7.37 -4.83
CA ALA A 122 -6.46 -7.13 -4.02
C ALA A 122 -5.15 -7.23 -4.82
N GLU A 123 -5.14 -8.03 -5.89
CA GLU A 123 -3.98 -8.15 -6.79
C GLU A 123 -3.82 -6.90 -7.67
N ALA A 124 -4.90 -6.16 -7.95
CA ALA A 124 -4.86 -4.96 -8.78
C ALA A 124 -4.33 -3.72 -8.04
N TRP A 125 -4.23 -3.76 -6.71
CA TRP A 125 -3.87 -2.58 -5.92
C TRP A 125 -2.41 -2.23 -5.98
N PHE A 126 -1.59 -3.25 -6.13
CA PHE A 126 -0.17 -3.13 -5.98
C PHE A 126 0.47 -3.56 -7.29
N CYS A 127 1.06 -2.59 -7.97
CA CYS A 127 2.02 -2.89 -9.03
C CYS A 127 3.23 -3.68 -8.49
N LEU A 128 3.41 -3.71 -7.16
CA LEU A 128 4.35 -4.55 -6.44
C LEU A 128 3.67 -5.89 -6.15
N CYS A 129 4.20 -6.99 -6.70
CA CYS A 129 3.73 -8.33 -6.37
C CYS A 129 3.76 -8.54 -4.84
N PHE A 130 2.90 -9.42 -4.32
CA PHE A 130 2.82 -9.77 -2.89
C PHE A 130 4.20 -9.96 -2.25
N ASP A 131 5.12 -10.66 -2.93
CA ASP A 131 6.45 -10.96 -2.43
C ASP A 131 7.28 -9.71 -2.13
N GLU A 132 7.11 -8.62 -2.90
CA GLU A 132 7.84 -7.38 -2.69
C GLU A 132 7.31 -6.64 -1.46
N MET A 133 5.98 -6.58 -1.30
CA MET A 133 5.37 -6.00 -0.10
C MET A 133 5.73 -6.81 1.14
N ALA A 134 5.62 -8.13 1.08
CA ALA A 134 5.99 -9.01 2.18
C ALA A 134 7.48 -8.85 2.54
N ARG A 135 8.36 -8.69 1.55
CA ARG A 135 9.79 -8.42 1.79
C ARG A 135 10.02 -7.06 2.45
N ALA A 136 9.34 -6.01 1.99
CA ALA A 136 9.41 -4.69 2.61
C ALA A 136 8.93 -4.77 4.07
N CYS A 137 7.84 -5.48 4.32
CA CYS A 137 7.31 -5.70 5.66
C CYS A 137 8.29 -6.44 6.59
N ARG A 138 8.88 -7.55 6.14
CA ARG A 138 9.92 -8.26 6.90
C ARG A 138 11.15 -7.39 7.21
N SER A 139 11.46 -6.41 6.37
CA SER A 139 12.61 -5.53 6.58
C SER A 139 12.42 -4.52 7.73
N ILE A 140 11.17 -4.23 8.09
CA ILE A 140 10.80 -3.32 9.17
C ILE A 140 10.32 -4.05 10.43
N GLU A 141 10.06 -5.35 10.35
CA GLU A 141 9.71 -6.23 11.47
C GLU A 141 10.54 -5.98 12.76
N PRO A 142 11.89 -5.89 12.73
CA PRO A 142 12.65 -5.66 13.96
C PRO A 142 12.51 -4.24 14.55
N ARG A 143 11.84 -3.31 13.85
CA ARG A 143 11.70 -1.90 14.23
C ARG A 143 10.30 -1.54 14.73
N VAL A 144 9.32 -2.40 14.49
CA VAL A 144 7.93 -2.17 14.86
C VAL A 144 7.57 -3.12 16.00
N GLU A 145 7.20 -2.54 17.14
CA GLU A 145 6.71 -3.31 18.28
C GLU A 145 5.38 -3.98 17.93
N SER A 146 5.20 -5.23 18.38
CA SER A 146 4.02 -6.04 18.05
C SER A 146 3.77 -6.14 16.53
N PHE A 147 4.85 -6.39 15.77
CA PHE A 147 4.76 -6.55 14.32
C PHE A 147 3.74 -7.62 13.93
N ASN A 148 2.86 -7.25 13.01
CA ASN A 148 1.88 -8.11 12.38
C ASN A 148 1.92 -7.86 10.86
N MET A 149 1.93 -8.95 10.09
CA MET A 149 2.13 -8.87 8.64
C MET A 149 0.92 -8.23 7.95
N GLU A 150 -0.30 -8.56 8.36
CA GLU A 150 -1.55 -7.99 7.82
C GLU A 150 -1.61 -6.48 8.07
N HIS A 151 -1.21 -6.02 9.25
CA HIS A 151 -1.10 -4.59 9.58
C HIS A 151 -0.07 -3.88 8.70
N CYS A 152 1.08 -4.51 8.47
CA CYS A 152 2.09 -3.95 7.58
C CYS A 152 1.62 -3.89 6.11
N LEU A 153 0.95 -4.94 5.63
CA LEU A 153 0.38 -4.95 4.28
C LEU A 153 -0.72 -3.87 4.14
N ALA A 154 -1.57 -3.69 5.14
CA ALA A 154 -2.54 -2.60 5.15
C ALA A 154 -1.85 -1.22 5.16
N ALA A 155 -0.75 -1.08 5.90
CA ALA A 155 0.04 0.16 5.96
C ALA A 155 0.72 0.51 4.63
N ASN A 156 0.99 -0.46 3.75
CA ASN A 156 1.46 -0.17 2.39
C ASN A 156 0.42 0.66 1.60
N GLY A 157 -0.88 0.44 1.83
CA GLY A 157 -1.94 1.27 1.24
C GLY A 157 -2.01 2.69 1.80
N CYS A 158 -1.48 2.91 3.01
CA CYS A 158 -1.38 4.23 3.65
C CYS A 158 -0.09 4.99 3.27
N ALA A 159 0.96 4.29 2.85
CA ALA A 159 2.24 4.90 2.47
C ALA A 159 2.14 5.61 1.11
N ASP A 160 2.06 6.95 1.14
CA ASP A 160 2.26 7.75 -0.06
C ASP A 160 3.73 7.62 -0.52
N PRO A 161 4.02 7.50 -1.83
CA PRO A 161 3.18 7.90 -2.97
C PRO A 161 2.39 6.77 -3.65
N PHE A 162 2.35 5.56 -3.09
CA PHE A 162 1.86 4.38 -3.82
C PHE A 162 0.32 4.28 -3.92
N GLY A 163 -0.39 4.99 -3.05
CA GLY A 163 -1.82 4.79 -2.88
C GLY A 163 -2.64 5.57 -3.90
N ARG A 164 -3.05 4.89 -4.99
CA ARG A 164 -4.37 5.19 -5.57
C ARG A 164 -5.48 4.94 -4.56
N ILE A 165 -5.20 4.44 -3.34
CA ILE A 165 -6.21 4.20 -2.32
C ILE A 165 -6.99 5.48 -1.98
N CYS A 166 -8.31 5.35 -1.97
CA CYS A 166 -9.22 6.46 -1.73
C CYS A 166 -8.99 7.13 -0.35
N PRO A 167 -9.03 8.47 -0.27
CA PRO A 167 -8.91 9.20 0.99
C PRO A 167 -9.97 8.78 2.03
N SER A 168 -11.17 8.42 1.57
CA SER A 168 -12.25 7.90 2.42
C SER A 168 -11.84 6.62 3.15
N TRP A 169 -11.18 5.68 2.47
CA TRP A 169 -10.68 4.45 3.10
C TRP A 169 -9.52 4.73 4.06
N LYS A 170 -8.61 5.65 3.72
CA LYS A 170 -7.48 6.03 4.58
C LYS A 170 -7.96 6.65 5.91
N SER A 171 -9.03 7.44 5.85
CA SER A 171 -9.60 8.16 7.00
C SER A 171 -10.68 7.38 7.76
N GLU A 172 -11.26 6.34 7.18
CA GLU A 172 -12.24 5.46 7.84
C GLU A 172 -11.72 4.98 9.19
N LYS A 173 -12.41 5.36 10.28
CA LYS A 173 -12.03 5.04 11.67
C LYS A 173 -10.57 5.38 12.03
N GLY A 174 -9.97 6.37 11.37
CA GLY A 174 -8.57 6.73 11.58
C GLY A 174 -7.58 5.62 11.20
N ARG A 175 -7.93 4.74 10.26
CA ARG A 175 -7.16 3.56 9.85
C ARG A 175 -5.67 3.85 9.64
N CYS A 176 -5.33 4.82 8.79
CA CYS A 176 -3.91 5.12 8.52
C CYS A 176 -3.19 5.77 9.71
N LEU A 177 -3.91 6.46 10.60
CA LEU A 177 -3.34 6.98 11.85
C LEU A 177 -2.95 5.84 12.79
N LYS A 178 -3.81 4.83 12.91
CA LYS A 178 -3.55 3.61 13.70
C LYS A 178 -2.34 2.82 13.17
N LEU A 179 -2.07 2.88 11.86
CA LEU A 179 -0.94 2.23 11.17
C LEU A 179 0.29 3.14 10.96
N LYS A 180 0.37 4.28 11.64
CA LYS A 180 1.40 5.30 11.41
C LYS A 180 2.82 4.79 11.65
N ALA A 181 3.04 3.96 12.67
CA ALA A 181 4.35 3.36 12.95
C ALA A 181 4.87 2.50 11.77
N TYR A 182 4.02 1.62 11.24
CA TYR A 182 4.33 0.82 10.05
C TYR A 182 4.58 1.70 8.83
N THR A 183 3.68 2.66 8.59
CA THR A 183 3.75 3.58 7.43
C THR A 183 5.06 4.36 7.42
N ARG A 184 5.49 4.86 8.59
CA ARG A 184 6.77 5.57 8.76
C ARG A 184 7.95 4.69 8.36
N GLU A 185 8.04 3.49 8.91
CA GLU A 185 9.17 2.60 8.64
C GLU A 185 9.20 2.12 7.18
N LEU A 186 8.03 1.87 6.56
CA LEU A 186 7.93 1.53 5.14
C LEU A 186 8.46 2.66 4.25
N VAL A 187 8.03 3.90 4.51
CA VAL A 187 8.50 5.09 3.74
C VAL A 187 10.02 5.28 3.91
N LEU A 188 10.54 5.10 5.12
CA LEU A 188 11.99 5.16 5.36
C LEU A 188 12.74 4.06 4.60
N HIS A 189 12.23 2.83 4.61
CA HIS A 189 12.82 1.71 3.88
C HIS A 189 12.84 1.94 2.35
N GLN A 190 11.75 2.46 1.80
CA GLN A 190 11.64 2.79 0.38
C GLN A 190 12.62 3.89 -0.03
N LYS A 191 12.72 4.96 0.77
CA LYS A 191 13.69 6.04 0.55
C LYS A 191 15.13 5.52 0.59
N ALA A 192 15.47 4.69 1.59
CA ALA A 192 16.79 4.07 1.67
C ALA A 192 17.10 3.21 0.44
N SER A 193 16.13 2.44 -0.04
CA SER A 193 16.27 1.60 -1.24
C SER A 193 16.47 2.43 -2.53
N LEU A 194 15.81 3.58 -2.65
CA LEU A 194 16.02 4.52 -3.76
C LEU A 194 17.43 5.13 -3.74
N LEU A 195 17.91 5.55 -2.57
CA LEU A 195 19.26 6.11 -2.40
C LEU A 195 20.34 5.07 -2.72
N GLN A 196 20.15 3.81 -2.30
CA GLN A 196 21.06 2.72 -2.63
C GLN A 196 21.12 2.47 -4.14
N ARG A 197 19.99 2.52 -4.85
CA ARG A 197 19.94 2.39 -6.32
C ARG A 197 20.62 3.56 -7.01
N ALA A 198 20.36 4.79 -6.58
CA ALA A 198 21.00 5.99 -7.14
C ALA A 198 22.53 5.94 -6.99
N ASN A 199 23.04 5.51 -5.82
CA ASN A 199 24.48 5.38 -5.57
C ASN A 199 25.14 4.25 -6.38
N ARG A 200 24.40 3.19 -6.73
CA ARG A 200 24.90 2.15 -7.65
C ARG A 200 24.96 2.65 -9.09
N SER A 201 23.95 3.41 -9.51
CA SER A 201 23.90 3.97 -10.87
C SER A 201 25.03 4.97 -11.14
N SER A 202 25.43 5.76 -10.14
CA SER A 202 26.54 6.72 -10.29
C SER A 202 27.91 6.04 -10.40
N ARG A 203 28.10 4.89 -9.76
CA ARG A 203 29.36 4.12 -9.82
C ARG A 203 29.49 3.23 -11.05
N GLY A 204 28.36 2.78 -11.61
CA GLY A 204 28.33 1.89 -12.78
C GLY A 204 28.59 2.58 -14.13
N ALA A 205 28.57 3.92 -14.19
CA ALA A 205 28.79 4.65 -15.44
C ALA A 205 30.24 4.57 -15.97
N ASP A 206 31.21 4.18 -15.13
CA ASP A 206 32.64 4.10 -15.50
C ASP A 206 33.16 2.65 -15.63
N ALA A 207 32.35 1.64 -15.29
CA ALA A 207 32.71 0.24 -15.42
C ALA A 207 31.96 -0.38 -16.61
N GLY A 208 32.67 -0.60 -17.71
CA GLY A 208 32.15 -1.14 -18.98
C GLY A 208 31.11 -2.26 -18.78
N VAL A 209 29.92 -2.01 -19.31
CA VAL A 209 28.73 -2.86 -19.19
C VAL A 209 28.98 -4.22 -19.84
N VAL A 210 29.26 -5.25 -19.03
CA VAL A 210 29.11 -6.64 -19.46
C VAL A 210 27.66 -7.02 -19.26
N SER A 211 26.91 -7.10 -20.37
CA SER A 211 25.51 -7.51 -20.41
C SER A 211 25.38 -8.95 -19.87
N LEU A 212 24.79 -9.10 -18.69
CA LEU A 212 24.36 -10.39 -18.16
C LEU A 212 22.87 -10.53 -18.42
N ASP A 213 22.56 -11.12 -19.56
CA ASP A 213 21.26 -11.68 -19.87
C ASP A 213 21.05 -12.89 -18.95
N SER A 214 20.13 -12.79 -17.99
CA SER A 214 19.82 -13.86 -17.06
C SER A 214 18.33 -14.05 -16.99
N THR A 215 17.94 -15.15 -17.63
CA THR A 215 16.63 -15.70 -17.85
C THR A 215 15.92 -15.95 -16.51
N VAL A 216 15.04 -15.04 -16.09
CA VAL A 216 14.07 -15.30 -15.00
C VAL A 216 12.72 -15.62 -15.64
N GLY A 217 12.58 -16.88 -16.05
CA GLY A 217 11.31 -17.43 -16.52
C GLY A 217 10.53 -18.05 -15.38
N SER A 218 9.93 -17.23 -14.51
CA SER A 218 8.89 -17.71 -13.57
C SER A 218 7.55 -17.65 -14.29
N LYS A 219 7.08 -18.81 -14.77
CA LYS A 219 5.72 -18.96 -15.32
C LYS A 219 4.71 -18.76 -14.19
N ALA A 220 4.15 -17.56 -14.06
CA ALA A 220 2.88 -17.39 -13.37
C ALA A 220 1.82 -18.16 -14.16
N HIS A 221 1.26 -19.22 -13.58
CA HIS A 221 0.05 -19.84 -14.11
C HIS A 221 -1.10 -18.88 -13.83
N GLN A 222 -1.44 -18.08 -14.84
CA GLN A 222 -2.48 -17.09 -14.71
C GLN A 222 -3.85 -17.77 -14.78
N CYS A 223 -4.62 -17.63 -13.69
CA CYS A 223 -5.99 -18.10 -13.55
C CYS A 223 -6.98 -17.20 -14.34
N ASP A 224 -6.63 -16.70 -15.52
CA ASP A 224 -7.42 -15.71 -16.29
C ASP A 224 -8.76 -16.26 -16.87
N HIS A 225 -9.19 -17.45 -16.46
CA HIS A 225 -10.31 -18.19 -17.07
C HIS A 225 -11.36 -18.68 -16.08
N VAL A 226 -11.32 -18.22 -14.82
CA VAL A 226 -12.38 -18.42 -13.82
C VAL A 226 -13.08 -17.09 -13.59
#